data_AF-A0A024TDE2-F1
#
_entry.id   AF-A0A024TDE2-F1
#
_cell.length_a   1.000
_cell.length_b   1.000
_cell.length_c   1.000
_cell.angle_alpha   90.00
_cell.angle_beta   90.00
_cell.angle_gamma   90.00
#
_symmetry.space_group_name_H-M   'P 1'
#
loop_
_entity.id
_entity.type
_entity.pdbx_description
1 polymer ?
#
loop_
_entity_poly.entity_id
_entity_poly.type
_entity_poly.pdbx_seq_one_letter_code
_entity_poly.pdbx_strand_id
1 'polypeptide(L)'
;MHHFGIESTNDATWMHKMVPFASTPVHLRMLDVVRFHRIPPLSALMKPWTARAPPSTTPVNHHLHPDVLRHIFSFLSCKRLCRLASVCRAFQDTSQDPWLWQQLYAKLGANVCTHQGTFAHDWKAMYQERFLVLRRMRRAGKAKMWRLCDHCGCIHISKTPLQAERHHEKVHQPRTGRRRRRRDPKVDSPDLEGVKSG
;
A
#
# COMPACT_ATOMS: atom_id res chain seq x y z
N MET A 1 -17.95 64.51 -16.97
CA MET A 1 -16.83 63.56 -16.80
C MET A 1 -16.60 63.36 -15.32
N HIS A 2 -17.00 62.22 -14.77
CA HIS A 2 -16.53 61.74 -13.46
C HIS A 2 -16.40 60.22 -13.55
N HIS A 3 -15.16 59.74 -13.51
CA HIS A 3 -14.81 58.34 -13.39
C HIS A 3 -15.07 57.88 -11.95
N PHE A 4 -15.93 56.87 -11.76
CA PHE A 4 -15.94 56.06 -10.55
C PHE A 4 -15.12 54.80 -10.83
N GLY A 5 -13.97 54.69 -10.16
CA GLY A 5 -13.16 53.48 -10.11
C GLY A 5 -13.90 52.40 -9.33
N ILE A 6 -14.06 51.23 -9.95
CA ILE A 6 -14.58 50.04 -9.28
C ILE A 6 -13.37 49.35 -8.65
N GLU A 7 -13.26 49.48 -7.32
CA GLU A 7 -12.36 48.68 -6.50
C GLU A 7 -12.74 47.20 -6.63
N SER A 8 -11.80 46.40 -7.11
CA SER A 8 -11.90 44.93 -7.19
C SER A 8 -11.79 44.34 -5.78
N THR A 9 -12.90 44.28 -5.05
CA THR A 9 -12.99 43.52 -3.81
C THR A 9 -13.09 42.03 -4.12
N ASN A 10 -12.05 41.29 -3.73
CA ASN A 10 -11.95 39.84 -3.82
C ASN A 10 -13.14 39.14 -3.16
N ASP A 11 -14.03 38.54 -3.96
CA ASP A 11 -15.17 37.70 -3.57
C ASP A 11 -14.80 36.37 -2.87
N ALA A 12 -13.58 36.20 -2.37
CA ALA A 12 -13.10 34.94 -1.79
C ALA A 12 -13.22 34.86 -0.26
N THR A 13 -13.55 35.96 0.43
CA THR A 13 -13.59 36.03 1.90
C THR A 13 -14.68 35.17 2.53
N TRP A 14 -15.77 34.86 1.80
CA TRP A 14 -16.84 34.02 2.33
C TRP A 14 -16.48 32.52 2.34
N MET A 15 -15.62 32.05 1.44
CA MET A 15 -15.21 30.64 1.37
C MET A 15 -14.35 30.22 2.55
N HIS A 16 -13.63 31.17 3.16
CA HIS A 16 -12.74 30.95 4.31
C HIS A 16 -13.48 30.45 5.56
N LYS A 17 -14.78 30.71 5.68
CA LYS A 17 -15.62 30.24 6.79
C LYS A 17 -16.13 28.81 6.63
N MET A 18 -16.20 28.28 5.40
CA MET A 18 -16.85 26.98 5.16
C MET A 18 -15.86 25.82 5.11
N VAL A 19 -14.60 26.02 4.68
CA VAL A 19 -13.68 24.90 4.44
C VAL A 19 -12.23 25.29 4.82
N PRO A 20 -11.85 25.27 6.11
CA PRO A 20 -10.56 25.81 6.59
C PRO A 20 -9.32 25.06 6.09
N PHE A 21 -9.45 23.89 5.46
CA PHE A 21 -8.34 23.13 4.87
C PHE A 21 -8.15 23.40 3.36
N ALA A 22 -9.10 24.05 2.70
CA ALA A 22 -9.07 24.26 1.25
C ALA A 22 -8.27 25.52 0.82
N SER A 23 -7.75 26.29 1.77
CA SER A 23 -7.08 27.56 1.50
C SER A 23 -5.71 27.64 2.16
N THR A 24 -4.82 26.69 1.86
CA THR A 24 -3.40 27.07 1.90
C THR A 24 -3.21 28.11 0.79
N PRO A 25 -2.71 29.32 1.09
CA PRO A 25 -2.48 30.31 0.05
C PRO A 25 -1.42 29.77 -0.89
N VAL A 26 -1.86 29.32 -2.08
CA VAL A 26 -0.97 28.85 -3.13
C VAL A 26 -0.15 30.05 -3.58
N HIS A 27 1.15 30.02 -3.31
CA HIS A 27 2.07 31.07 -3.72
C HIS A 27 1.98 31.25 -5.25
N LEU A 28 1.86 32.49 -5.74
CA LEU A 28 1.59 32.78 -7.17
C LEU A 28 2.56 32.08 -8.14
N ARG A 29 3.84 31.93 -7.76
CA ARG A 29 4.84 31.18 -8.56
C ARG A 29 4.57 29.67 -8.68
N MET A 30 3.77 29.10 -7.79
CA MET A 30 3.38 27.69 -7.83
C MET A 30 2.31 27.43 -8.91
N LEU A 31 1.54 28.47 -9.29
CA LEU A 31 0.57 28.40 -10.38
C LEU A 31 1.24 28.28 -11.76
N ASP A 32 2.46 28.78 -11.92
CA ASP A 32 3.23 28.63 -13.17
C ASP A 32 3.72 27.20 -13.40
N VAL A 33 3.97 26.45 -12.31
CA VAL A 33 4.40 25.04 -12.35
C VAL A 33 3.21 24.13 -12.65
N VAL A 34 2.03 24.46 -12.11
CA VAL A 34 0.79 23.77 -12.45
C VAL A 34 0.20 24.41 -13.69
N ARG A 35 0.77 24.11 -14.86
CA ARG A 35 0.11 24.36 -16.16
C ARG A 35 -1.19 23.54 -16.21
N PHE A 36 -2.24 24.07 -15.59
CA PHE A 36 -3.61 23.72 -15.93
C PHE A 36 -3.80 24.14 -17.38
N HIS A 37 -3.55 23.22 -18.31
CA HIS A 37 -3.90 23.43 -19.70
C HIS A 37 -5.42 23.61 -19.77
N ARG A 38 -5.83 24.88 -19.85
CA ARG A 38 -7.17 25.39 -20.14
C ARG A 38 -8.25 24.99 -19.12
N ILE A 39 -8.28 25.69 -17.99
CA ILE A 39 -9.56 25.87 -17.29
C ILE A 39 -10.40 26.79 -18.20
N PRO A 40 -11.57 26.36 -18.71
CA PRO A 40 -12.44 27.24 -19.48
C PRO A 40 -12.79 28.47 -18.63
N PRO A 41 -12.94 29.67 -19.23
CA PRO A 41 -13.40 30.84 -18.49
C PRO A 41 -14.71 30.49 -17.74
N LEU A 42 -14.85 30.96 -16.49
CA LEU A 42 -15.96 30.59 -15.59
C LEU A 42 -17.35 30.75 -16.22
N SER A 43 -17.51 31.70 -17.14
CA SER A 43 -18.74 31.90 -17.94
C SER A 43 -19.11 30.68 -18.79
N ALA A 44 -18.15 29.89 -19.27
CA ALA A 44 -18.38 28.61 -19.95
C ALA A 44 -18.83 27.49 -18.97
N LEU A 45 -18.53 27.63 -17.69
CA LEU A 45 -18.96 26.74 -16.61
C LEU A 45 -20.35 27.10 -16.06
N MET A 46 -20.81 28.35 -16.25
CA MET A 46 -22.13 28.83 -15.84
C MET A 46 -23.23 28.40 -16.83
N LYS A 47 -23.25 27.14 -17.27
CA LYS A 47 -24.49 26.60 -17.83
C LYS A 47 -25.49 26.55 -16.69
N PRO A 48 -26.64 27.26 -16.78
CA PRO A 48 -27.67 27.15 -15.76
C PRO A 48 -28.00 25.66 -15.59
N TRP A 49 -28.07 25.19 -14.34
CA TRP A 49 -28.57 23.85 -14.09
C TRP A 49 -29.97 23.75 -14.70
N THR A 50 -30.09 22.98 -15.78
CA THR A 50 -31.37 22.73 -16.43
C THR A 50 -31.87 21.41 -15.89
N ALA A 51 -33.04 21.42 -15.25
CA ALA A 51 -33.67 20.21 -14.67
C ALA A 51 -33.90 19.07 -15.69
N ARG A 52 -33.70 19.33 -16.99
CA ARG A 52 -33.82 18.37 -18.11
C ARG A 52 -32.52 18.12 -18.86
N ALA A 53 -31.37 18.64 -18.41
CA ALA A 53 -30.10 18.24 -19.00
C ALA A 53 -29.91 16.73 -18.76
N PRO A 54 -29.60 15.94 -19.79
CA PRO A 54 -29.22 14.56 -19.58
C PRO A 54 -28.00 14.56 -18.66
N PRO A 55 -27.96 13.68 -17.63
CA PRO A 55 -26.78 13.56 -16.80
C PRO A 55 -25.57 13.33 -17.71
N SER A 56 -24.44 13.96 -17.38
CA SER A 56 -23.16 13.70 -18.05
C SER A 56 -22.99 12.19 -18.15
N THR A 57 -22.99 11.68 -19.38
CA THR A 57 -22.77 10.26 -19.68
C THR A 57 -21.33 9.85 -19.43
N THR A 58 -20.44 10.83 -19.24
CA THR A 58 -19.04 10.61 -18.99
C THR A 58 -18.83 10.15 -17.54
N PRO A 59 -18.28 8.94 -17.34
CA PRO A 59 -18.09 8.41 -16.00
C PRO A 59 -16.97 9.17 -15.27
N VAL A 60 -17.08 9.26 -13.94
CA VAL A 60 -16.19 10.07 -13.08
C VAL A 60 -14.70 9.75 -13.28
N ASN A 61 -14.35 8.52 -13.66
CA ASN A 61 -12.97 8.12 -13.92
C ASN A 61 -12.32 8.85 -15.11
N HIS A 62 -13.09 9.46 -16.02
CA HIS A 62 -12.53 10.25 -17.12
C HIS A 62 -12.19 11.69 -16.70
N HIS A 63 -12.73 12.14 -15.56
CA HIS A 63 -12.51 13.49 -15.05
C HIS A 63 -11.45 13.55 -13.95
N LEU A 64 -10.99 12.39 -13.45
CA LEU A 64 -10.04 12.30 -12.35
C LEU A 64 -8.70 11.76 -12.83
N HIS A 65 -7.62 12.38 -12.36
CA HIS A 65 -6.27 11.85 -12.53
C HIS A 65 -6.16 10.46 -11.85
N PRO A 66 -5.42 9.49 -12.42
CA PRO A 66 -5.26 8.16 -11.83
C PRO A 66 -4.79 8.19 -10.37
N ASP A 67 -3.90 9.11 -10.01
CA ASP A 67 -3.41 9.23 -8.64
C ASP A 67 -4.49 9.68 -7.65
N VAL A 68 -5.44 10.51 -8.09
CA VAL A 68 -6.59 10.92 -7.28
C VAL A 68 -7.51 9.72 -7.07
N LEU A 69 -7.74 8.91 -8.10
CA LEU A 69 -8.50 7.66 -7.96
C LEU A 69 -7.83 6.69 -6.99
N ARG A 70 -6.51 6.50 -7.07
CA ARG A 70 -5.74 5.69 -6.10
C ARG A 70 -5.88 6.24 -4.69
N HIS A 71 -5.76 7.56 -4.51
CA HIS A 71 -5.94 8.18 -3.20
C HIS A 71 -7.35 7.93 -2.64
N ILE A 72 -8.40 8.09 -3.44
CA ILE A 72 -9.78 7.76 -3.05
C ILE A 72 -9.90 6.27 -2.66
N PHE A 73 -9.28 5.38 -3.44
CA PHE A 73 -9.34 3.94 -3.20
C PHE A 73 -8.62 3.53 -1.91
N SER A 74 -7.61 4.28 -1.45
CA SER A 74 -6.89 4.02 -0.20
C SER A 74 -7.77 4.07 1.06
N PHE A 75 -8.88 4.83 1.00
CA PHE A 75 -9.86 4.92 2.09
C PHE A 75 -10.84 3.74 2.14
N LEU A 76 -10.86 2.90 1.11
CA LEU A 76 -11.81 1.81 0.99
C LEU A 76 -11.33 0.55 1.71
N SER A 77 -12.28 -0.19 2.27
CA SER A 77 -12.02 -1.56 2.70
C SER A 77 -11.85 -2.48 1.50
N CYS A 78 -11.12 -3.59 1.64
CA CYS A 78 -10.96 -4.58 0.57
C CYS A 78 -12.30 -5.02 -0.05
N LYS A 79 -13.35 -5.20 0.77
CA LYS A 79 -14.71 -5.55 0.27
C LYS A 79 -15.27 -4.49 -0.69
N ARG A 80 -15.09 -3.20 -0.37
CA ARG A 80 -15.55 -2.10 -1.23
C ARG A 80 -14.67 -1.97 -2.47
N LEU A 81 -13.36 -2.13 -2.32
CA LEU A 81 -12.40 -2.11 -3.42
C LEU A 81 -12.72 -3.17 -4.48
N CYS A 82 -12.98 -4.42 -4.06
CA CYS A 82 -13.36 -5.50 -4.99
C CYS A 82 -14.69 -5.25 -5.71
N ARG A 83 -15.64 -4.56 -5.06
CA ARG A 83 -16.92 -4.18 -5.70
C ARG A 83 -16.75 -3.06 -6.72
N LEU A 84 -15.84 -2.12 -6.48
CA LEU A 84 -15.52 -1.09 -7.48
C LEU A 84 -14.80 -1.67 -8.69
N ALA A 85 -13.92 -2.65 -8.46
CA ALA A 85 -13.20 -3.34 -9.54
C ALA A 85 -14.14 -3.99 -10.56
N SER A 86 -15.37 -4.37 -10.17
CA SER A 86 -16.36 -4.95 -11.10
C SER A 86 -17.19 -3.91 -11.88
N VAL A 87 -17.02 -2.61 -11.62
CA VAL A 87 -17.83 -1.57 -12.26
C VAL A 87 -17.34 -1.27 -13.67
N CYS A 88 -16.04 -1.05 -13.85
CA CYS A 88 -15.44 -0.74 -15.15
C CYS A 88 -13.95 -1.11 -15.17
N ARG A 89 -13.36 -1.20 -16.38
CA ARG A 89 -11.94 -1.55 -16.57
C ARG A 89 -10.98 -0.58 -15.88
N ALA A 90 -11.23 0.72 -15.96
CA ALA A 90 -10.38 1.72 -15.30
C ALA A 90 -10.32 1.54 -13.77
N PHE A 91 -11.46 1.20 -13.14
CA PHE A 91 -11.51 0.88 -11.71
C PHE A 91 -10.85 -0.46 -11.41
N GLN A 92 -11.00 -1.45 -12.29
CA GLN A 92 -10.30 -2.72 -12.19
C GLN A 92 -8.79 -2.48 -12.16
N ASP A 93 -8.24 -1.76 -13.13
CA ASP A 93 -6.81 -1.49 -13.27
C ASP A 93 -6.27 -0.71 -12.07
N THR A 94 -6.97 0.36 -11.68
CA THR A 94 -6.59 1.17 -10.51
C THR A 94 -6.65 0.36 -9.22
N SER A 95 -7.61 -0.57 -9.09
CA SER A 95 -7.73 -1.42 -7.90
C SER A 95 -6.66 -2.51 -7.80
N GLN A 96 -5.94 -2.83 -8.88
CA GLN A 96 -4.81 -3.77 -8.85
C GLN A 96 -3.50 -3.13 -8.39
N ASP A 97 -3.50 -1.82 -8.11
CA ASP A 97 -2.30 -1.09 -7.74
C ASP A 97 -1.60 -1.72 -6.50
N PRO A 98 -0.32 -2.10 -6.60
CA PRO A 98 0.40 -2.80 -5.53
C PRO A 98 0.45 -2.01 -4.22
N TRP A 99 0.55 -0.67 -4.28
CA TRP A 99 0.63 0.18 -3.10
C TRP A 99 -0.68 0.17 -2.29
N LEU A 100 -1.84 0.12 -2.96
CA LEU A 100 -3.13 -0.05 -2.29
C LEU A 100 -3.19 -1.36 -1.49
N TRP A 101 -2.77 -2.45 -2.10
CA TRP A 101 -2.76 -3.76 -1.44
C TRP A 101 -1.73 -3.83 -0.31
N GLN A 102 -0.58 -3.17 -0.46
CA GLN A 102 0.41 -3.05 0.60
C GLN A 102 -0.17 -2.34 1.84
N GLN A 103 -0.87 -1.22 1.65
CA GLN A 103 -1.53 -0.52 2.76
C GLN A 103 -2.59 -1.38 3.45
N LEU A 104 -3.40 -2.09 2.66
CA LEU A 104 -4.39 -3.02 3.20
C LEU A 104 -3.72 -4.17 3.95
N TYR A 105 -2.59 -4.67 3.45
CA TYR A 105 -1.81 -5.74 4.08
C TYR A 105 -1.21 -5.31 5.41
N ALA A 106 -0.64 -4.11 5.49
CA ALA A 106 -0.12 -3.54 6.74
C ALA A 106 -1.20 -3.45 7.82
N LYS A 107 -2.44 -3.10 7.46
CA LYS A 107 -3.60 -3.08 8.38
C LYS A 107 -3.95 -4.47 8.97
N LEU A 108 -3.43 -5.57 8.40
CA LEU A 108 -3.56 -6.94 8.94
C LEU A 108 -2.43 -7.31 9.93
N GLY A 109 -1.60 -6.35 10.33
CA GLY A 109 -0.53 -6.53 11.32
C GLY A 109 0.72 -7.22 10.77
N ALA A 110 0.98 -7.12 9.46
CA ALA A 110 2.23 -7.55 8.85
C ALA A 110 3.14 -6.35 8.67
N ASN A 111 4.10 -6.18 9.57
CA ASN A 111 4.90 -4.95 9.65
C ASN A 111 6.38 -5.17 9.32
N VAL A 112 6.86 -6.42 9.33
CA VAL A 112 8.29 -6.72 9.20
C VAL A 112 8.56 -7.29 7.81
N CYS A 113 9.23 -6.51 6.96
CA CYS A 113 9.77 -6.98 5.70
C CYS A 113 11.30 -6.97 5.76
N THR A 114 11.93 -8.14 5.59
CA THR A 114 13.40 -8.27 5.58
C THR A 114 13.97 -8.48 4.17
N HIS A 115 13.12 -8.43 3.15
CA HIS A 115 13.55 -8.52 1.77
C HIS A 115 14.34 -7.27 1.37
N GLN A 116 15.16 -7.40 0.33
CA GLN A 116 15.82 -6.26 -0.30
C GLN A 116 14.76 -5.30 -0.88
N GLY A 117 15.06 -4.00 -0.95
CA GLY A 117 14.13 -3.00 -1.46
C GLY A 117 13.68 -3.20 -2.91
N THR A 118 14.41 -4.00 -3.69
CA THR A 118 14.08 -4.38 -5.07
C THR A 118 13.13 -5.58 -5.17
N PHE A 119 12.86 -6.27 -4.05
CA PHE A 119 11.98 -7.43 -4.07
C PHE A 119 10.53 -7.01 -4.31
N ALA A 120 9.95 -7.47 -5.41
CA ALA A 120 8.57 -7.22 -5.75
C ALA A 120 7.65 -8.20 -5.01
N HIS A 121 6.84 -7.70 -4.08
CA HIS A 121 5.79 -8.49 -3.43
C HIS A 121 4.51 -8.51 -4.26
N ASP A 122 3.87 -9.68 -4.35
CA ASP A 122 2.45 -9.76 -4.68
C ASP A 122 1.61 -9.46 -3.43
N TRP A 123 1.47 -8.17 -3.12
CA TRP A 123 0.72 -7.71 -1.95
C TRP A 123 -0.73 -8.19 -1.95
N LYS A 124 -1.33 -8.37 -3.12
CA LYS A 124 -2.72 -8.81 -3.25
C LYS A 124 -2.86 -10.28 -2.86
N ALA A 125 -2.01 -11.16 -3.40
CA ALA A 125 -2.01 -12.58 -3.02
C ALA A 125 -1.71 -12.74 -1.52
N MET A 126 -0.67 -12.07 -1.02
CA MET A 126 -0.31 -12.09 0.40
C MET A 126 -1.46 -11.61 1.29
N TYR A 127 -2.17 -10.55 0.89
CA TYR A 127 -3.37 -10.08 1.60
C TYR A 127 -4.46 -11.13 1.64
N GLN A 128 -4.76 -11.76 0.52
CA GLN A 128 -5.82 -12.77 0.44
C GLN A 128 -5.55 -13.94 1.38
N GLU A 129 -4.34 -14.49 1.35
CA GLU A 129 -3.95 -15.60 2.22
C GLU A 129 -4.06 -15.22 3.71
N ARG A 130 -3.48 -14.07 4.08
CA ARG A 130 -3.50 -13.58 5.46
C ARG A 130 -4.92 -13.30 5.94
N PHE A 131 -5.76 -12.71 5.09
CA PHE A 131 -7.16 -12.42 5.39
C PHE A 131 -7.97 -13.70 5.64
N LEU A 132 -7.76 -14.75 4.84
CA LEU A 132 -8.42 -16.04 5.03
C LEU A 132 -8.04 -16.69 6.37
N VAL A 133 -6.76 -16.60 6.76
CA VAL A 133 -6.29 -17.10 8.05
C VAL A 133 -6.93 -16.32 9.20
N LEU A 134 -6.92 -14.99 9.16
CA LEU A 134 -7.56 -14.14 10.17
C LEU A 134 -9.07 -14.38 10.25
N ARG A 135 -9.75 -14.60 9.12
CA ARG A 135 -11.18 -14.95 9.09
C ARG A 135 -11.44 -16.29 9.79
N ARG A 136 -10.61 -17.31 9.56
CA ARG A 136 -10.70 -18.60 10.26
C ARG A 136 -10.48 -18.45 11.76
N MET A 137 -9.47 -17.68 12.17
CA MET A 137 -9.19 -17.40 13.59
C MET A 137 -10.35 -16.70 14.30
N ARG A 138 -10.98 -15.71 13.63
CA ARG A 138 -12.17 -15.02 14.16
C ARG A 138 -13.35 -15.97 14.33
N ARG A 139 -13.63 -16.82 13.35
CA ARG A 139 -14.70 -17.83 13.43
C ARG A 139 -14.49 -18.84 14.55
N ALA A 140 -13.24 -19.20 14.83
CA ALA A 140 -12.90 -20.09 15.94
C ALA A 140 -13.01 -19.43 17.33
N GLY A 141 -13.29 -18.13 17.42
CA GLY A 141 -13.33 -17.38 18.68
C GLY A 141 -11.96 -17.23 19.37
N LYS A 142 -10.86 -17.55 18.68
CA LYS A 142 -9.49 -17.54 19.24
C LYS A 142 -8.69 -16.28 18.91
N ALA A 143 -9.32 -15.28 18.29
CA ALA A 143 -8.66 -14.06 17.82
C ALA A 143 -7.95 -13.25 18.94
N LYS A 144 -8.40 -13.35 20.20
CA LYS A 144 -7.76 -12.66 21.33
C LYS A 144 -6.49 -13.37 21.84
N MET A 145 -6.40 -14.68 21.64
CA MET A 145 -5.34 -15.51 22.22
C MET A 145 -4.26 -15.86 21.19
N TRP A 146 -4.68 -16.15 19.97
CA TRP A 146 -3.78 -16.55 18.90
C TRP A 146 -3.25 -15.33 18.16
N ARG A 147 -1.96 -15.32 17.89
CA ARG A 147 -1.27 -14.26 17.15
C ARG A 147 -0.79 -14.80 15.81
N LEU A 148 -0.97 -14.00 14.77
CA LEU A 148 -0.40 -14.29 13.46
C LEU A 148 1.02 -13.70 13.41
N CYS A 149 1.95 -14.40 12.76
CA CYS A 149 3.29 -13.87 12.55
C CYS A 149 3.24 -12.53 11.81
N ASP A 150 4.05 -11.57 12.23
CA ASP A 150 4.15 -10.22 11.69
C ASP A 150 5.15 -10.08 10.53
N HIS A 151 5.89 -11.14 10.22
CA HIS A 151 6.80 -11.21 9.09
C HIS A 151 6.07 -11.28 7.76
N CYS A 152 6.57 -10.57 6.76
CA CYS A 152 6.01 -10.54 5.42
C CYS A 152 5.90 -11.96 4.83
N GLY A 153 4.72 -12.31 4.33
CA GLY A 153 4.45 -13.60 3.68
C GLY A 153 4.24 -14.76 4.65
N CYS A 154 4.47 -14.57 5.96
CA CYS A 154 4.24 -15.64 6.93
C CYS A 154 2.77 -15.71 7.36
N ILE A 155 2.20 -16.92 7.28
CA ILE A 155 0.82 -17.22 7.70
C ILE A 155 0.77 -18.05 8.99
N HIS A 156 1.90 -18.17 9.70
CA HIS A 156 1.98 -18.98 10.92
C HIS A 156 1.15 -18.37 12.06
N ILE A 157 0.35 -19.23 12.71
CA ILE A 157 -0.42 -18.86 13.90
C ILE A 157 0.28 -19.43 15.14
N SER A 158 0.61 -18.54 16.06
CA SER A 158 1.11 -18.89 17.39
C SER A 158 -0.02 -18.80 18.41
N LYS A 159 -0.22 -19.87 19.18
CA LYS A 159 -1.22 -19.92 20.24
C LYS A 159 -0.76 -19.26 21.54
N THR A 160 0.56 -19.20 21.75
CA THR A 160 1.22 -18.62 22.93
C THR A 160 2.40 -17.74 22.50
N PRO A 161 2.83 -16.78 23.34
CA PRO A 161 3.99 -15.93 23.04
C PRO A 161 5.28 -16.74 22.85
N LEU A 162 5.52 -17.75 23.70
CA LEU A 162 6.67 -18.65 23.57
C LEU A 162 6.67 -19.44 22.24
N GLN A 163 5.49 -19.73 21.67
CA GLN A 163 5.43 -20.34 20.34
C GLN A 163 5.82 -19.35 19.25
N ALA A 164 5.43 -18.08 19.39
CA ALA A 164 5.77 -17.01 18.45
C ALA A 164 7.29 -16.76 18.41
N GLU A 165 7.93 -16.68 19.57
CA GLU A 165 9.38 -16.51 19.69
C GLU A 165 10.13 -17.68 19.04
N ARG A 166 9.79 -18.92 19.39
CA ARG A 166 10.38 -20.12 18.78
C ARG A 166 10.17 -20.20 17.28
N HIS A 167 9.03 -19.73 16.77
CA HIS A 167 8.79 -19.65 15.34
C HIS A 167 9.70 -18.62 14.68
N HIS A 168 9.82 -17.43 15.29
CA HIS A 168 10.68 -16.35 14.79
C HIS A 168 12.14 -16.78 14.72
N GLU A 169 12.68 -17.39 15.78
CA GLU A 169 14.05 -17.91 15.81
C GLU A 169 14.31 -18.99 14.75
N LYS A 170 13.36 -19.91 14.56
CA LYS A 170 13.56 -21.05 13.63
C LYS A 170 13.40 -20.67 12.16
N VAL A 171 12.48 -19.77 11.85
CA VAL A 171 12.04 -19.49 10.48
C VAL A 171 12.56 -18.15 9.95
N HIS A 172 12.67 -17.14 10.82
CA HIS A 172 12.96 -15.77 10.42
C HIS A 172 14.33 -15.26 10.86
N GLN A 173 15.01 -15.95 11.78
CA GLN A 173 16.36 -15.56 12.16
C GLN A 173 17.32 -15.81 10.98
N PRO A 174 18.12 -14.81 10.56
CA PRO A 174 19.12 -15.02 9.54
C PRO A 174 20.08 -16.11 10.03
N ARG A 175 20.32 -17.12 9.19
CA ARG A 175 21.31 -18.17 9.46
C ARG A 175 22.70 -17.54 9.46
N THR A 176 23.07 -16.92 10.57
CA THR A 176 24.45 -16.53 10.83
C THR A 176 25.28 -17.81 10.80
N GLY A 177 26.31 -17.80 9.95
CA GLY A 177 26.94 -19.00 9.43
C GLY A 177 27.17 -20.09 10.48
N ARG A 178 26.53 -21.24 10.28
CA ARG A 178 27.08 -22.50 10.80
C ARG A 178 28.48 -22.59 10.21
N ARG A 179 29.51 -22.22 10.99
CA ARG A 179 30.87 -22.72 10.78
C ARG A 179 30.71 -24.22 10.62
N ARG A 180 30.84 -24.72 9.39
CA ARG A 180 31.10 -26.14 9.16
C ARG A 180 32.29 -26.45 10.04
N ARG A 181 32.07 -27.12 11.18
CA ARG A 181 33.16 -27.87 11.82
C ARG A 181 33.57 -28.89 10.75
N ARG A 182 34.58 -28.54 9.95
CA ARG A 182 35.35 -29.54 9.21
C ARG A 182 35.81 -30.51 10.29
N ARG A 183 35.28 -31.73 10.26
CA ARG A 183 36.03 -32.84 10.85
C ARG A 183 37.27 -32.92 9.99
N ASP A 184 38.41 -32.54 10.56
CA ASP A 184 39.69 -32.82 9.93
C ASP A 184 39.76 -34.34 9.73
N PRO A 185 40.09 -34.82 8.52
CA PRO A 185 40.33 -36.23 8.32
C PRO A 185 41.52 -36.61 9.19
N LYS A 186 41.32 -37.64 10.01
CA LYS A 186 42.38 -38.29 10.77
C LYS A 186 43.39 -38.79 9.74
N VAL A 187 44.56 -38.15 9.69
CA VAL A 187 45.70 -38.64 8.93
C VAL A 187 46.22 -39.83 9.72
N ASP A 188 45.88 -41.03 9.27
CA ASP A 188 46.52 -42.25 9.76
C ASP A 188 47.95 -42.26 9.20
N SER A 189 48.93 -42.07 10.07
CA SER A 189 50.35 -42.28 9.76
C SER A 189 50.58 -43.74 9.44
N PRO A 190 51.17 -44.11 8.29
CA PRO A 190 51.68 -45.45 8.08
C PRO A 190 53.06 -45.57 8.72
N ASP A 191 53.17 -46.53 9.63
CA ASP A 191 54.41 -46.98 10.26
C ASP A 191 55.42 -47.49 9.22
N LEU A 192 56.68 -47.07 9.42
CA LEU A 192 57.87 -47.66 8.81
C LEU A 192 58.16 -48.98 9.53
N GLU A 193 57.98 -50.14 8.88
CA GLU A 193 58.75 -51.35 9.23
C GLU A 193 59.01 -52.27 8.02
N GLY A 194 60.29 -52.54 7.78
CA GLY A 194 60.77 -53.90 7.55
C GLY A 194 60.79 -54.45 6.12
N VAL A 195 61.74 -54.01 5.28
CA VAL A 195 62.23 -54.84 4.17
C VAL A 195 63.46 -55.60 4.64
N LYS A 196 63.30 -56.91 4.86
CA LYS A 196 64.39 -57.89 4.93
C LYS A 196 64.08 -59.06 3.98
N SER A 197 65.15 -59.45 3.28
CA SER A 197 65.42 -60.77 2.70
C SER A 197 64.96 -61.04 1.26
N GLY A 198 65.96 -61.29 0.42
CA GLY A 198 65.89 -61.71 -0.98
C GLY A 198 67.23 -61.44 -1.64
#